data_AF-A0A660MC36-F1
#
_entry.id   AF-A0A660MC36-F1
#
_cell.length_a   1.000
_cell.length_b   1.000
_cell.length_c   1.000
_cell.angle_alpha   90.00
_cell.angle_beta   90.00
_cell.angle_gamma   90.00
#
_symmetry.space_group_name_H-M   'P 1'
#
loop_
_entity.id
_entity.type
_entity.pdbx_description
1 polymer ?
#
loop_
_entity_poly.entity_id
_entity_poly.type
_entity_poly.pdbx_seq_one_letter_code
_entity_poly.pdbx_strand_id
1 'polypeptide(L)'
;DTFIEKDASINEHIEQMRLSATKAILERRDTIVVASVSSIYGLGDPSQYRQMRLHLSRGETIDPHDVFSHLAELQYTRNDIQLLRGTFRVKGDVIDIMPAESDWYALRFELFDDTIENIRYFDPLTGEMHEAVPRITIYPKTHYATPRATVLNTIEQIKAELRERVAALTAQNKLVEAQRLEQRTRFDLEMMVELGYCSGIENYSRYLSGREAGEPPPTLHDYLPADALLMIDESHVTIPQLNGMYRGDRSRKETLVDYGFRLPSALDNRPLRFEEFEALAPQTIYISATPGDYEREHSGQTVEQVVRPTGLLDPEVEIRPVDSQVEDILGEIRERVAADERVLITTLTKKMAEDLTDYLMEHDVRVRYIHSDVGTVERMEIIRDLRLGTFDVLVGINLLREGLDMPEVSLVAIFDADKEGFLRGERALIQTIGRAARNARGKAILYAAHITRS
;
A
#
# COMPACT_ATOMS: atom_id res chain seq x y z
N ASP A 1 20.75 22.12 -10.02
CA ASP A 1 20.05 21.16 -10.89
C ASP A 1 20.16 19.72 -10.38
N THR A 2 19.64 19.43 -9.19
CA THR A 2 19.43 18.06 -8.73
C THR A 2 17.94 17.75 -8.86
N PHE A 3 17.50 17.53 -10.10
CA PHE A 3 16.20 16.91 -10.36
C PHE A 3 16.41 15.40 -10.35
N ILE A 4 15.75 14.72 -9.42
CA ILE A 4 15.69 13.27 -9.42
C ILE A 4 14.46 12.92 -10.27
N GLU A 5 14.70 12.41 -11.48
CA GLU A 5 13.62 11.82 -12.26
C GLU A 5 12.96 10.72 -11.43
N LYS A 6 11.63 10.62 -11.52
CA LYS A 6 10.89 9.56 -10.85
C LYS A 6 11.22 8.24 -11.56
N ASP A 7 12.29 7.60 -11.11
CA ASP A 7 12.63 6.24 -11.50
C ASP A 7 11.72 5.29 -10.70
N ALA A 8 10.46 5.22 -11.12
CA ALA A 8 9.47 4.32 -10.54
C ALA A 8 9.26 3.16 -11.51
N SER A 9 9.92 2.04 -11.21
CA SER A 9 9.50 0.75 -11.73
C SER A 9 8.11 0.44 -11.15
N ILE A 10 7.10 0.44 -12.02
CA ILE A 10 5.76 -0.01 -11.66
C ILE A 10 5.81 -1.53 -11.60
N ASN A 11 5.48 -2.11 -10.44
CA ASN A 11 5.29 -3.55 -10.34
C ASN A 11 3.96 -3.93 -11.02
N GLU A 12 4.05 -4.58 -12.18
CA GLU A 12 2.88 -4.95 -12.99
C GLU A 12 1.87 -5.84 -12.23
N HIS A 13 2.36 -6.68 -11.32
CA HIS A 13 1.49 -7.53 -10.51
C HIS A 13 0.67 -6.71 -9.51
N ILE A 14 1.28 -5.72 -8.86
CA ILE A 14 0.57 -4.82 -7.93
C ILE A 14 -0.50 -4.02 -8.68
N GLU A 15 -0.20 -3.48 -9.86
CA GLU A 15 -1.21 -2.76 -10.63
C GLU A 15 -2.36 -3.64 -11.09
N GLN A 16 -2.08 -4.89 -11.49
CA GLN A 16 -3.16 -5.82 -11.76
C GLN A 16 -4.01 -6.10 -10.51
N MET A 17 -3.41 -6.32 -9.33
CA MET A 17 -4.16 -6.52 -8.09
C MET A 17 -5.05 -5.30 -7.77
N ARG A 18 -4.56 -4.08 -8.01
CA ARG A 18 -5.32 -2.84 -7.82
C ARG A 18 -6.52 -2.77 -8.77
N LEU A 19 -6.34 -3.07 -10.05
CA LEU A 19 -7.44 -3.13 -11.03
C LEU A 19 -8.46 -4.22 -10.67
N SER A 20 -7.97 -5.39 -10.27
CA SER A 20 -8.80 -6.52 -9.83
C SER A 20 -9.66 -6.15 -8.62
N ALA A 21 -9.08 -5.46 -7.63
CA ALA A 21 -9.81 -4.99 -6.44
C ALA A 21 -10.94 -4.03 -6.83
N THR A 22 -10.67 -3.02 -7.66
CA THR A 22 -11.71 -2.07 -8.10
C THR A 22 -12.78 -2.74 -8.95
N LYS A 23 -12.43 -3.68 -9.84
CA LYS A 23 -13.41 -4.45 -10.61
C LYS A 23 -14.30 -5.27 -9.69
N ALA A 24 -13.72 -6.00 -8.73
CA ALA A 24 -14.48 -6.82 -7.80
C ALA A 24 -15.51 -5.98 -7.03
N ILE A 25 -15.11 -4.83 -6.48
CA ILE A 25 -16.03 -3.90 -5.80
C ILE A 25 -17.20 -3.48 -6.71
N LEU A 26 -16.92 -3.26 -8.00
CA LEU A 26 -17.89 -2.80 -8.99
C LEU A 26 -18.84 -3.89 -9.51
N GLU A 27 -18.44 -5.16 -9.44
CA GLU A 27 -19.19 -6.29 -10.01
C GLU A 27 -19.91 -7.15 -8.97
N ARG A 28 -19.35 -7.28 -7.76
CA ARG A 28 -19.85 -8.24 -6.77
C ARG A 28 -19.80 -7.69 -5.34
N ARG A 29 -20.79 -8.09 -4.56
CA ARG A 29 -20.98 -7.67 -3.15
C ARG A 29 -20.09 -8.45 -2.18
N ASP A 30 -19.75 -9.69 -2.52
CA ASP A 30 -18.89 -10.60 -1.77
C ASP A 30 -17.41 -10.34 -2.08
N THR A 31 -16.96 -9.11 -1.80
CA THR A 31 -15.60 -8.65 -2.05
C THR A 31 -14.94 -8.25 -0.73
N ILE A 32 -13.75 -8.81 -0.46
CA ILE A 32 -12.86 -8.36 0.60
C ILE A 32 -11.61 -7.79 -0.06
N VAL A 33 -11.26 -6.55 0.26
CA VAL A 33 -10.04 -5.89 -0.22
C VAL A 33 -9.14 -5.61 0.98
N VAL A 34 -7.92 -6.13 0.93
CA VAL A 34 -6.85 -5.76 1.86
C VAL A 34 -6.04 -4.67 1.21
N ALA A 35 -6.04 -3.48 1.81
CA ALA A 35 -5.34 -2.31 1.29
C ALA A 35 -4.41 -1.73 2.35
N SER A 36 -3.28 -1.18 1.89
CA SER A 36 -2.46 -0.28 2.70
C SER A 36 -3.07 1.12 2.73
N VAL A 37 -2.40 2.08 3.37
CA VAL A 37 -2.73 3.52 3.28
C VAL A 37 -2.77 4.07 1.84
N SER A 38 -2.39 3.29 0.82
CA SER A 38 -2.68 3.60 -0.59
C SER A 38 -4.18 3.72 -0.90
N SER A 39 -5.08 3.21 -0.04
CA SER A 39 -6.54 3.33 -0.23
C SER A 39 -7.05 4.77 -0.20
N ILE A 40 -6.35 5.67 0.50
CA ILE A 40 -6.70 7.09 0.60
C ILE A 40 -6.03 7.96 -0.47
N TYR A 41 -5.28 7.36 -1.40
CA TYR A 41 -4.69 8.07 -2.53
C TYR A 41 -5.64 8.10 -3.72
N GLY A 42 -5.42 9.11 -4.58
CA GLY A 42 -6.25 9.34 -5.76
C GLY A 42 -6.30 8.16 -6.72
N LEU A 43 -7.52 7.87 -7.16
CA LEU A 43 -7.91 7.03 -8.30
C LEU A 43 -8.70 7.92 -9.27
N GLY A 44 -8.97 7.42 -10.48
CA GLY A 44 -9.94 8.10 -11.34
C GLY A 44 -11.35 7.95 -10.79
N ASP A 45 -12.22 8.85 -11.25
CA ASP A 45 -13.61 8.90 -10.82
C ASP A 45 -14.32 7.57 -11.10
N PRO A 46 -15.00 6.96 -10.12
CA PRO A 46 -15.67 5.69 -10.30
C PRO A 46 -16.65 5.73 -11.46
N SER A 47 -17.43 6.81 -11.63
CA SER A 47 -18.44 6.94 -12.67
C SER A 47 -17.81 7.00 -14.07
N GLN A 48 -16.74 7.78 -14.25
CA GLN A 48 -15.98 7.86 -15.49
C GLN A 48 -15.33 6.50 -15.81
N TYR A 49 -14.71 5.86 -14.81
CA TYR A 49 -14.15 4.52 -14.95
C TYR A 49 -15.23 3.49 -15.33
N ARG A 50 -16.48 3.63 -14.84
CA ARG A 50 -17.57 2.76 -15.26
C ARG A 50 -17.95 2.96 -16.72
N GLN A 51 -18.01 4.20 -17.18
CA GLN A 51 -18.44 4.57 -18.53
C GLN A 51 -17.48 4.09 -19.60
N MET A 52 -16.18 3.98 -19.27
CA MET A 52 -15.17 3.53 -20.22
C MET A 52 -15.28 2.04 -20.57
N ARG A 53 -15.97 1.22 -19.77
CA ARG A 53 -16.04 -0.25 -19.94
C ARG A 53 -16.50 -0.65 -21.35
N LEU A 54 -15.91 -1.71 -21.88
CA LEU A 54 -16.37 -2.38 -23.09
C LEU A 54 -17.21 -3.59 -22.71
N HIS A 55 -18.41 -3.70 -23.28
CA HIS A 55 -19.32 -4.83 -23.08
C HIS A 55 -19.45 -5.59 -24.39
N LEU A 56 -19.28 -6.91 -24.33
CA LEU A 56 -19.42 -7.79 -25.49
C LEU A 56 -20.25 -9.01 -25.11
N SER A 57 -21.25 -9.33 -25.93
CA SER A 57 -22.17 -10.44 -25.69
C SER A 57 -22.17 -11.43 -26.83
N ARG A 58 -22.37 -12.71 -26.52
CA ARG A 58 -22.53 -13.74 -27.55
C ARG A 58 -23.80 -13.48 -28.36
N GLY A 59 -23.71 -13.56 -29.68
CA GLY A 59 -24.77 -13.26 -30.64
C GLY A 59 -24.89 -11.78 -31.00
N GLU A 60 -24.02 -10.92 -30.46
CA GLU A 60 -23.95 -9.51 -30.83
C GLU A 60 -23.22 -9.35 -32.17
N THR A 61 -23.77 -8.52 -33.04
CA THR A 61 -23.12 -8.07 -34.28
C THR A 61 -22.22 -6.88 -33.96
N ILE A 62 -20.93 -6.98 -34.30
CA ILE A 62 -19.90 -5.98 -34.00
C ILE A 62 -19.10 -5.63 -35.26
N ASP A 63 -18.61 -4.39 -35.33
CA ASP A 63 -17.48 -4.06 -36.22
C ASP A 63 -16.18 -4.27 -35.42
N PRO A 64 -15.28 -5.19 -35.83
CA PRO A 64 -13.99 -5.36 -35.17
C PRO A 64 -13.19 -4.06 -35.05
N HIS A 65 -13.31 -3.13 -35.99
CA HIS A 65 -12.60 -1.86 -35.94
C HIS A 65 -13.07 -0.97 -34.78
N ASP A 66 -14.37 -0.98 -34.48
CA ASP A 66 -14.93 -0.28 -33.33
C ASP A 66 -14.43 -0.90 -32.02
N VAL A 67 -14.38 -2.23 -31.94
CA VAL A 67 -13.82 -2.95 -30.79
C VAL A 67 -12.35 -2.58 -30.57
N PHE A 68 -11.53 -2.53 -31.63
CA PHE A 68 -10.12 -2.15 -31.51
C PHE A 68 -9.94 -0.70 -31.08
N SER A 69 -10.78 0.18 -31.58
CA SER A 69 -10.76 1.61 -31.23
C SER A 69 -11.14 1.80 -29.75
N HIS A 70 -12.19 1.12 -29.27
CA HIS A 70 -12.57 1.14 -27.85
C HIS A 70 -11.46 0.52 -26.97
N LEU A 71 -10.84 -0.59 -27.38
CA LEU A 71 -9.71 -1.16 -26.65
C LEU A 71 -8.52 -0.18 -26.56
N ALA A 72 -8.24 0.59 -27.61
CA ALA A 72 -7.22 1.63 -27.58
C ALA A 72 -7.58 2.76 -26.60
N GLU A 73 -8.85 3.16 -26.52
CA GLU A 73 -9.35 4.11 -25.50
C GLU A 73 -9.23 3.58 -24.08
N LEU A 74 -9.39 2.26 -23.90
CA LEU A 74 -9.10 1.54 -22.66
C LEU A 74 -7.59 1.41 -22.35
N GLN A 75 -6.73 1.95 -23.22
CA GLN A 75 -5.27 1.88 -23.19
C GLN A 75 -4.69 0.48 -23.36
N TYR A 76 -5.41 -0.40 -24.06
CA TYR A 76 -4.88 -1.69 -24.49
C TYR A 76 -4.03 -1.49 -25.75
N THR A 77 -2.93 -2.23 -25.84
CA THR A 77 -2.06 -2.21 -27.01
C THR A 77 -2.22 -3.48 -27.84
N ARG A 78 -2.22 -3.34 -29.16
CA ARG A 78 -2.21 -4.50 -30.04
C ARG A 78 -0.83 -5.14 -30.05
N ASN A 79 -0.74 -6.44 -29.79
CA ASN A 79 0.48 -7.23 -29.85
C ASN A 79 0.21 -8.62 -30.42
N ASP A 80 0.39 -8.75 -31.74
CA ASP A 80 0.08 -10.01 -32.44
C ASP A 80 1.07 -11.15 -32.11
N ILE A 81 2.22 -10.83 -31.51
CA ILE A 81 3.27 -11.80 -31.16
C ILE A 81 3.00 -12.38 -29.78
N GLN A 82 2.85 -11.53 -28.76
CA GLN A 82 2.74 -11.94 -27.37
C GLN A 82 1.51 -11.33 -26.71
N LEU A 83 0.69 -12.18 -26.10
CA LEU A 83 -0.52 -11.78 -25.40
C LEU A 83 -0.21 -11.50 -23.92
N LEU A 84 0.28 -10.29 -23.65
CA LEU A 84 0.58 -9.77 -22.31
C LEU A 84 -0.64 -9.06 -21.70
N ARG A 85 -0.61 -8.77 -20.39
CA ARG A 85 -1.70 -8.02 -19.72
C ARG A 85 -1.91 -6.64 -20.34
N GLY A 86 -3.17 -6.27 -20.53
CA GLY A 86 -3.53 -5.01 -21.17
C GLY A 86 -3.16 -4.99 -22.66
N THR A 87 -3.13 -6.16 -23.31
CA THR A 87 -2.90 -6.27 -24.76
C THR A 87 -3.95 -7.14 -25.42
N PHE A 88 -4.07 -7.02 -26.74
CA PHE A 88 -4.93 -7.87 -27.56
C PHE A 88 -4.23 -8.24 -28.87
N ARG A 89 -4.70 -9.31 -29.52
CA ARG A 89 -4.24 -9.77 -30.82
C ARG A 89 -5.38 -10.26 -31.68
N VAL A 90 -5.16 -10.25 -32.99
CA VAL A 90 -6.17 -10.67 -33.97
C VAL A 90 -5.58 -11.74 -34.89
N LYS A 91 -6.29 -12.85 -35.05
CA LYS A 91 -5.89 -13.98 -35.92
C LYS A 91 -7.10 -14.45 -36.73
N GLY A 92 -7.28 -13.90 -37.92
CA GLY A 92 -8.49 -14.15 -38.72
C GLY A 92 -9.72 -13.67 -37.95
N ASP A 93 -10.68 -14.58 -37.76
CA ASP A 93 -11.95 -14.30 -37.09
C ASP A 93 -11.87 -14.46 -35.56
N VAL A 94 -10.65 -14.55 -35.01
CA VAL A 94 -10.40 -14.69 -33.58
C VAL A 94 -9.77 -13.42 -33.02
N ILE A 95 -10.39 -12.87 -31.99
CA ILE A 95 -9.84 -11.78 -31.18
C ILE A 95 -9.49 -12.35 -29.82
N ASP A 96 -8.21 -12.30 -29.45
CA ASP A 96 -7.76 -12.64 -28.09
C ASP A 96 -7.43 -11.35 -27.33
N ILE A 97 -7.95 -11.21 -26.11
CA ILE A 97 -7.71 -10.06 -25.24
C ILE A 97 -7.22 -10.57 -23.89
N MET A 98 -6.14 -10.01 -23.36
CA MET A 98 -5.71 -10.28 -21.99
C MET A 98 -6.09 -9.08 -21.11
N PRO A 99 -7.16 -9.19 -20.30
CA PRO A 99 -7.60 -8.10 -19.43
C PRO A 99 -6.49 -7.66 -18.48
N ALA A 100 -6.37 -6.36 -18.25
CA ALA A 100 -5.33 -5.79 -17.40
C ALA A 100 -5.46 -6.23 -15.93
N GLU A 101 -6.69 -6.51 -15.51
CA GLU A 101 -7.02 -6.96 -14.17
C GLU A 101 -6.99 -8.48 -13.99
N SER A 102 -6.83 -9.25 -15.07
CA SER A 102 -6.83 -10.71 -15.01
C SER A 102 -5.47 -11.24 -14.56
N ASP A 103 -5.50 -12.19 -13.62
CA ASP A 103 -4.28 -12.83 -13.15
C ASP A 103 -3.87 -14.04 -14.02
N TRP A 104 -4.85 -14.79 -14.53
CA TRP A 104 -4.60 -16.07 -15.19
C TRP A 104 -5.19 -16.15 -16.60
N TYR A 105 -6.42 -15.67 -16.80
CA TYR A 105 -7.18 -16.00 -18.00
C TYR A 105 -7.23 -14.85 -18.99
N ALA A 106 -6.95 -15.19 -20.25
CA ALA A 106 -7.29 -14.37 -21.40
C ALA A 106 -8.71 -14.68 -21.87
N LEU A 107 -9.26 -13.78 -22.69
CA LEU A 107 -10.55 -13.90 -23.34
C LEU A 107 -10.32 -14.18 -24.82
N ARG A 108 -11.05 -15.15 -25.36
CA ARG A 108 -11.14 -15.42 -26.79
C ARG A 108 -12.55 -15.13 -27.28
N PHE A 109 -12.65 -14.34 -28.33
CA PHE A 109 -13.86 -14.07 -29.09
C PHE A 109 -13.72 -14.75 -30.45
N GLU A 110 -14.63 -15.65 -30.77
CA GLU A 110 -14.72 -16.31 -32.09
C GLU A 110 -15.85 -15.65 -32.86
N LEU A 111 -15.51 -15.06 -34.00
CA LEU A 111 -16.46 -14.37 -34.88
C LEU A 111 -16.86 -15.29 -36.04
N PHE A 112 -18.10 -15.12 -36.49
CA PHE A 112 -18.55 -15.58 -37.80
C PHE A 112 -19.11 -14.37 -38.54
N ASP A 113 -18.43 -13.98 -39.62
CA ASP A 113 -18.60 -12.67 -40.25
C ASP A 113 -18.46 -11.52 -39.23
N ASP A 114 -19.56 -10.85 -38.89
CA ASP A 114 -19.63 -9.73 -37.95
C ASP A 114 -20.23 -10.13 -36.58
N THR A 115 -20.55 -11.41 -36.37
CA THR A 115 -21.29 -11.86 -35.19
C THR A 115 -20.41 -12.65 -34.23
N ILE A 116 -20.47 -12.33 -32.93
CA ILE A 116 -19.75 -13.07 -31.88
C ILE A 116 -20.43 -14.43 -31.64
N GLU A 117 -19.88 -15.52 -32.17
CA GLU A 117 -20.41 -16.87 -31.94
C GLU A 117 -20.07 -17.39 -30.54
N ASN A 118 -18.89 -17.04 -30.02
CA ASN A 118 -18.40 -17.63 -28.79
C ASN A 118 -17.51 -16.65 -28.01
N ILE A 119 -17.63 -16.68 -26.70
CA ILE A 119 -16.75 -15.98 -25.77
C ILE A 119 -16.26 -17.01 -24.76
N ARG A 120 -14.95 -17.19 -24.64
CA ARG A 120 -14.34 -18.18 -23.74
C ARG A 120 -13.17 -17.60 -22.99
N TYR A 121 -12.99 -18.04 -21.75
CA TYR A 121 -11.72 -17.90 -21.06
C TYR A 121 -10.72 -18.93 -21.59
N PHE A 122 -9.44 -18.60 -21.61
CA PHE A 122 -8.38 -19.57 -21.90
C PHE A 122 -7.08 -19.20 -21.17
N ASP A 123 -6.24 -20.19 -20.91
CA ASP A 123 -4.90 -19.97 -20.38
C ASP A 123 -3.95 -19.51 -21.51
N PRO A 124 -3.38 -18.29 -21.44
CA PRO A 124 -2.50 -17.77 -22.50
C PRO A 124 -1.15 -18.50 -22.59
N LEU A 125 -0.74 -19.25 -21.56
CA LEU A 125 0.49 -20.02 -21.53
C LEU A 125 0.32 -21.40 -22.18
N THR A 126 -0.74 -22.14 -21.81
CA THR A 126 -0.98 -23.51 -22.29
C THR A 126 -1.89 -23.58 -23.51
N GLY A 127 -2.74 -22.56 -23.71
CA GLY A 127 -3.79 -22.55 -24.72
C GLY A 127 -5.03 -23.36 -24.33
N GLU A 128 -5.12 -23.87 -23.09
CA GLU A 128 -6.28 -24.61 -22.61
C GLU A 128 -7.51 -23.70 -22.57
N MET A 129 -8.60 -24.14 -23.23
CA MET A 129 -9.86 -23.41 -23.27
C MET A 129 -10.70 -23.76 -22.04
N HIS A 130 -11.23 -22.73 -21.39
CA HIS A 130 -12.16 -22.84 -20.27
C HIS A 130 -13.60 -22.59 -20.71
N GLU A 131 -14.49 -22.39 -19.73
CA GLU A 131 -15.92 -22.24 -19.95
C GLU A 131 -16.28 -21.09 -20.89
N ALA A 132 -17.34 -21.32 -21.67
CA ALA A 132 -17.95 -20.30 -22.50
C ALA A 132 -18.87 -19.43 -21.64
N VAL A 133 -18.78 -18.12 -21.81
CA VAL A 133 -19.59 -17.14 -21.09
C VAL A 133 -20.55 -16.43 -22.04
N PRO A 134 -21.76 -16.06 -21.57
CA PRO A 134 -22.74 -15.38 -22.42
C PRO A 134 -22.37 -13.92 -22.69
N ARG A 135 -21.67 -13.27 -21.76
CA ARG A 135 -21.29 -11.85 -21.82
C ARG A 135 -20.04 -11.61 -21.00
N ILE A 136 -19.24 -10.65 -21.42
CA ILE A 136 -18.07 -10.18 -20.67
C ILE A 136 -17.98 -8.65 -20.65
N THR A 137 -17.34 -8.14 -19.60
CA THR A 137 -17.00 -6.72 -19.45
C THR A 137 -15.48 -6.58 -19.37
N ILE A 138 -14.91 -5.71 -20.19
CA ILE A 138 -13.49 -5.39 -20.20
C ILE A 138 -13.32 -3.98 -19.61
N TYR A 139 -12.43 -3.86 -18.63
CA TYR A 139 -12.16 -2.62 -17.91
C TYR A 139 -10.91 -1.93 -18.44
N PRO A 140 -10.78 -0.60 -18.24
CA PRO A 140 -9.57 0.11 -18.60
C PRO A 140 -8.31 -0.42 -17.90
N LYS A 141 -7.18 -0.33 -18.60
CA LYS A 141 -5.85 -0.72 -18.10
C LYS A 141 -5.35 0.18 -16.96
N THR A 142 -5.97 1.34 -16.73
CA THR A 142 -5.58 2.30 -15.70
C THR A 142 -6.80 2.91 -15.04
N HIS A 143 -6.70 3.21 -13.73
CA HIS A 143 -7.76 3.91 -13.00
C HIS A 143 -7.96 5.34 -13.50
N TYR A 144 -6.99 5.97 -14.17
CA TYR A 144 -7.12 7.34 -14.70
C TYR A 144 -7.69 7.39 -16.12
N ALA A 145 -8.16 6.26 -16.66
CA ALA A 145 -8.84 6.23 -17.94
C ALA A 145 -10.09 7.10 -17.87
N THR A 146 -10.17 8.08 -18.77
CA THR A 146 -11.19 9.11 -18.76
C THR A 146 -11.69 9.31 -20.20
N PRO A 147 -13.01 9.51 -20.44
CA PRO A 147 -13.54 9.77 -21.77
C PRO A 147 -12.84 10.93 -22.48
N ARG A 148 -12.56 10.77 -23.78
CA ARG A 148 -11.85 11.77 -24.59
C ARG A 148 -12.50 13.16 -24.53
N ALA A 149 -13.83 13.21 -24.53
CA ALA A 149 -14.58 14.46 -24.40
C ALA A 149 -14.27 15.20 -23.10
N THR A 150 -14.19 14.47 -21.97
CA THR A 150 -13.82 15.03 -20.66
C THR A 150 -12.40 15.59 -20.69
N VAL A 151 -11.44 14.84 -21.25
CA VAL A 151 -10.05 15.30 -21.40
C VAL A 151 -10.00 16.61 -22.19
N LEU A 152 -10.63 16.66 -23.37
CA LEU A 152 -10.64 17.85 -24.22
C LEU A 152 -11.28 19.07 -23.53
N ASN A 153 -12.34 18.87 -22.75
CA ASN A 153 -13.02 19.96 -22.02
C ASN A 153 -12.14 20.58 -20.91
N THR A 154 -11.14 19.85 -20.42
CA THR A 154 -10.25 20.34 -19.36
C THR A 154 -9.04 21.13 -19.86
N ILE A 155 -8.69 20.97 -21.14
CA ILE A 155 -7.49 21.57 -21.74
C ILE A 155 -7.44 23.09 -21.55
N GLU A 156 -8.57 23.77 -21.79
CA GLU A 156 -8.62 25.24 -21.68
C GLU A 156 -8.47 25.71 -20.23
N GLN A 157 -8.92 24.92 -19.26
CA GLN A 157 -8.75 25.22 -17.84
C GLN A 157 -7.28 25.08 -17.42
N ILE A 158 -6.59 24.02 -17.90
CA ILE A 158 -5.16 23.80 -17.66
C ILE A 158 -4.33 24.92 -18.32
N LYS A 159 -4.67 25.31 -19.55
CA LYS A 159 -4.01 26.44 -20.25
C LYS A 159 -4.20 27.77 -19.51
N ALA A 160 -5.36 27.98 -18.90
CA ALA A 160 -5.62 29.19 -18.10
C ALA A 160 -4.70 29.23 -16.87
N GLU A 161 -4.65 28.15 -16.08
CA GLU A 161 -3.77 28.05 -14.90
C GLU A 161 -2.29 28.15 -15.29
N LEU A 162 -1.88 27.54 -16.41
CA LEU A 162 -0.52 27.65 -16.92
C LEU A 162 -0.14 29.11 -17.20
N ARG A 163 -1.00 29.86 -17.90
CA ARG A 163 -0.74 31.27 -18.22
C ARG A 163 -0.57 32.11 -16.96
N GLU A 164 -1.47 31.92 -15.99
CA GLU A 164 -1.41 32.62 -14.70
C GLU A 164 -0.12 32.29 -13.94
N ARG A 165 0.21 31.00 -13.82
CA ARG A 165 1.39 30.56 -13.07
C ARG A 165 2.70 31.00 -13.73
N VAL A 166 2.81 30.92 -15.05
CA VAL A 166 3.99 31.41 -15.80
C VAL A 166 4.17 32.92 -15.62
N ALA A 167 3.08 33.70 -15.68
CA ALA A 167 3.14 35.14 -15.43
C ALA A 167 3.60 35.44 -14.00
N ALA A 168 3.09 34.72 -13.00
CA ALA A 168 3.49 34.88 -11.60
C ALA A 168 4.98 34.54 -11.36
N LEU A 169 5.48 33.42 -11.93
CA LEU A 169 6.89 33.04 -11.84
C LEU A 169 7.79 34.07 -12.54
N THR A 170 7.38 34.57 -13.71
CA THR A 170 8.11 35.61 -14.45
C THR A 170 8.20 36.92 -13.66
N ALA A 171 7.10 37.35 -13.03
CA ALA A 171 7.09 38.54 -12.17
C ALA A 171 8.00 38.40 -10.94
N GLN A 172 8.25 37.16 -10.50
CA GLN A 172 9.17 36.84 -9.39
C GLN A 172 10.63 36.64 -9.86
N ASN A 173 10.97 36.90 -11.13
CA ASN A 173 12.27 36.60 -11.75
C ASN A 173 12.67 35.10 -11.70
N LYS A 174 11.70 34.19 -11.57
CA LYS A 174 11.89 32.73 -11.62
C LYS A 174 11.76 32.22 -13.06
N LEU A 175 12.67 32.68 -13.93
CA LEU A 175 12.56 32.46 -15.38
C LEU A 175 12.79 31.00 -15.79
N VAL A 176 13.68 30.29 -15.09
CA VAL A 176 13.98 28.88 -15.38
C VAL A 176 12.79 27.99 -15.00
N GLU A 177 12.17 28.25 -13.86
CA GLU A 177 10.97 27.58 -13.39
C GLU A 177 9.79 27.83 -14.33
N ALA A 178 9.61 29.07 -14.79
CA ALA A 178 8.56 29.43 -15.74
C ALA A 178 8.72 28.67 -17.08
N GLN A 179 9.93 28.68 -17.65
CA GLN A 179 10.24 27.97 -18.88
C GLN A 179 10.03 26.46 -18.75
N ARG A 180 10.51 25.88 -17.64
CA ARG A 180 10.35 24.45 -17.33
C ARG A 180 8.88 24.05 -17.26
N LEU A 181 8.08 24.81 -16.51
CA LEU A 181 6.66 24.55 -16.33
C LEU A 181 5.93 24.62 -17.67
N GLU A 182 6.24 25.65 -18.48
CA GLU A 182 5.61 25.86 -19.78
C GLU A 182 5.93 24.73 -20.76
N GLN A 183 7.21 24.35 -20.91
CA GLN A 183 7.61 23.26 -21.81
C GLN A 183 6.94 21.94 -21.43
N ARG A 184 7.01 21.56 -20.15
CA ARG A 184 6.41 20.31 -19.64
C ARG A 184 4.90 20.28 -19.87
N THR A 185 4.20 21.35 -19.46
CA THR A 185 2.74 21.39 -19.51
C THR A 185 2.23 21.44 -20.95
N ARG A 186 2.89 22.17 -21.86
CA ARG A 186 2.51 22.19 -23.27
C ARG A 186 2.67 20.82 -23.93
N PHE A 187 3.78 20.13 -23.66
CA PHE A 187 3.98 18.76 -24.12
C PHE A 187 2.89 17.82 -23.60
N ASP A 188 2.59 17.88 -22.29
CA ASP A 188 1.54 17.05 -21.69
C ASP A 188 0.15 17.34 -22.34
N LEU A 189 -0.15 18.61 -22.64
CA LEU A 189 -1.38 19.01 -23.34
C LEU A 189 -1.44 18.53 -24.80
N GLU A 190 -0.33 18.58 -25.54
CA GLU A 190 -0.25 18.03 -26.91
C GLU A 190 -0.54 16.52 -26.91
N MET A 191 0.05 15.79 -25.96
CA MET A 191 -0.20 14.36 -25.79
C MET A 191 -1.68 14.07 -25.45
N MET A 192 -2.30 14.88 -24.59
CA MET A 192 -3.73 14.77 -24.28
C MET A 192 -4.63 15.01 -25.51
N VAL A 193 -4.27 15.95 -26.39
CA VAL A 193 -5.04 16.22 -27.63
C VAL A 193 -4.92 15.07 -28.61
N GLU A 194 -3.71 14.58 -28.85
CA GLU A 194 -3.46 13.56 -29.87
C GLU A 194 -3.93 12.18 -29.37
N LEU A 195 -3.43 11.74 -28.21
CA LEU A 195 -3.62 10.38 -27.70
C LEU A 195 -4.77 10.24 -26.69
N GLY A 196 -5.31 11.34 -26.17
CA GLY A 196 -6.30 11.31 -25.09
C GLY A 196 -5.72 11.07 -23.70
N TYR A 197 -4.40 10.96 -23.55
CA TYR A 197 -3.71 10.84 -22.28
C TYR A 197 -2.26 11.35 -22.35
N CYS A 198 -1.62 11.54 -21.19
CA CYS A 198 -0.19 11.86 -21.09
C CYS A 198 0.48 11.05 -19.97
N SER A 199 1.81 11.03 -19.93
CA SER A 199 2.53 10.48 -18.78
C SER A 199 2.35 11.39 -17.56
N GLY A 200 2.01 10.83 -16.40
CA GLY A 200 1.75 11.62 -15.20
C GLY A 200 0.39 12.33 -15.22
N ILE A 201 -0.59 11.80 -15.97
CA ILE A 201 -1.95 12.36 -16.10
C ILE A 201 -2.64 12.60 -14.75
N GLU A 202 -2.27 11.85 -13.71
CA GLU A 202 -2.80 12.01 -12.35
C GLU A 202 -2.55 13.41 -11.76
N ASN A 203 -1.54 14.13 -12.25
CA ASN A 203 -1.25 15.51 -11.82
C ASN A 203 -2.32 16.52 -12.30
N TYR A 204 -3.19 16.10 -13.21
CA TYR A 204 -4.34 16.87 -13.70
C TYR A 204 -5.68 16.32 -13.18
N SER A 205 -5.65 15.40 -12.20
CA SER A 205 -6.83 14.70 -11.68
C SER A 205 -7.94 15.62 -11.20
N ARG A 206 -7.63 16.79 -10.61
CA ARG A 206 -8.65 17.81 -10.26
C ARG A 206 -9.54 18.13 -11.45
N TYR A 207 -8.92 18.49 -12.57
CA TYR A 207 -9.65 18.86 -13.78
C TYR A 207 -10.40 17.67 -14.37
N LEU A 208 -9.76 16.51 -14.42
CA LEU A 208 -10.34 15.29 -15.00
C LEU A 208 -11.53 14.74 -14.20
N SER A 209 -11.55 14.96 -12.88
CA SER A 209 -12.65 14.57 -12.00
C SER A 209 -13.73 15.65 -11.84
N GLY A 210 -13.53 16.85 -12.40
CA GLY A 210 -14.47 17.97 -12.26
C GLY A 210 -14.59 18.51 -10.84
N ARG A 211 -13.56 18.29 -10.00
CA ARG A 211 -13.50 18.72 -8.60
C ARG A 211 -13.02 20.16 -8.49
N GLU A 212 -13.45 20.83 -7.43
CA GLU A 212 -13.06 22.21 -7.14
C GLU A 212 -11.64 22.29 -6.56
N ALA A 213 -11.04 23.48 -6.59
CA ALA A 213 -9.71 23.69 -6.01
C ALA A 213 -9.70 23.36 -4.51
N GLY A 214 -8.72 22.55 -4.09
CA GLY A 214 -8.59 22.08 -2.72
C GLY A 214 -9.36 20.80 -2.38
N GLU A 215 -10.28 20.33 -3.23
CA GLU A 215 -10.94 19.04 -3.04
C GLU A 215 -9.99 17.87 -3.36
N PRO A 216 -10.07 16.75 -2.62
CA PRO A 216 -9.27 15.57 -2.93
C PRO A 216 -9.78 14.87 -4.20
N PRO A 217 -8.91 14.09 -4.87
CA PRO A 217 -9.34 13.21 -5.95
C PRO A 217 -10.18 12.07 -5.35
N PRO A 218 -11.01 11.40 -6.18
CA PRO A 218 -11.66 10.15 -5.78
C PRO A 218 -10.63 9.13 -5.29
N THR A 219 -10.99 8.30 -4.33
CA THR A 219 -10.12 7.29 -3.69
C THR A 219 -10.78 5.93 -3.71
N LEU A 220 -10.15 4.90 -3.14
CA LEU A 220 -10.81 3.59 -3.01
C LEU A 220 -12.12 3.68 -2.22
N HIS A 221 -12.21 4.62 -1.26
CA HIS A 221 -13.40 4.81 -0.44
C HIS A 221 -14.61 5.26 -1.26
N ASP A 222 -14.41 6.01 -2.35
CA ASP A 222 -15.47 6.41 -3.27
C ASP A 222 -15.99 5.25 -4.15
N TYR A 223 -15.23 4.15 -4.25
CA TYR A 223 -15.68 2.93 -4.93
C TYR A 223 -16.53 2.04 -4.02
N LEU A 224 -16.42 2.19 -2.69
CA LEU A 224 -17.12 1.33 -1.75
C LEU A 224 -18.64 1.58 -1.77
N PRO A 225 -19.47 0.54 -1.61
CA PRO A 225 -20.89 0.72 -1.40
C PRO A 225 -21.16 1.39 -0.03
N ALA A 226 -22.28 2.10 0.09
CA ALA A 226 -22.62 2.86 1.30
C ALA A 226 -22.74 2.01 2.58
N ASP A 227 -23.01 0.71 2.43
CA ASP A 227 -23.12 -0.30 3.49
C ASP A 227 -21.84 -1.15 3.66
N ALA A 228 -20.70 -0.69 3.14
CA ALA A 228 -19.42 -1.36 3.35
C ALA A 228 -19.01 -1.40 4.84
N LEU A 229 -18.15 -2.36 5.18
CA LEU A 229 -17.50 -2.46 6.48
C LEU A 229 -16.01 -2.20 6.31
N LEU A 230 -15.46 -1.25 7.06
CA LEU A 230 -14.04 -0.98 7.12
C LEU A 230 -13.44 -1.64 8.38
N MET A 231 -12.37 -2.40 8.21
CA MET A 231 -11.60 -2.96 9.32
C MET A 231 -10.21 -2.36 9.29
N ILE A 232 -9.80 -1.70 10.38
CA ILE A 232 -8.47 -1.09 10.50
C ILE A 232 -7.66 -1.96 11.45
N ASP A 233 -6.78 -2.75 10.86
CA ASP A 233 -5.81 -3.56 11.59
C ASP A 233 -4.69 -2.70 12.18
N GLU A 234 -4.21 -3.12 13.35
CA GLU A 234 -3.26 -2.39 14.19
C GLU A 234 -3.57 -0.88 14.25
N SER A 235 -4.82 -0.55 14.58
CA SER A 235 -5.39 0.80 14.47
C SER A 235 -4.53 1.88 15.14
N HIS A 236 -3.88 1.53 16.25
CA HIS A 236 -3.02 2.41 17.02
C HIS A 236 -1.78 2.92 16.25
N VAL A 237 -1.41 2.24 15.15
CA VAL A 237 -0.36 2.63 14.21
C VAL A 237 -0.97 3.14 12.90
N THR A 238 -1.97 2.43 12.37
CA THR A 238 -2.58 2.75 11.08
C THR A 238 -3.28 4.12 11.09
N ILE A 239 -3.94 4.52 12.18
CA ILE A 239 -4.60 5.83 12.29
C ILE A 239 -3.59 7.00 12.24
N PRO A 240 -2.52 7.03 13.08
CA PRO A 240 -1.46 8.02 12.94
C PRO A 240 -0.82 8.04 11.55
N GLN A 241 -0.65 6.88 10.91
CA GLN A 241 -0.10 6.79 9.57
C GLN A 241 -1.00 7.48 8.54
N LEU A 242 -2.31 7.18 8.54
CA LEU A 242 -3.30 7.84 7.67
C LEU A 242 -3.25 9.37 7.83
N ASN A 243 -3.21 9.87 9.07
CA ASN A 243 -3.12 11.31 9.36
C ASN A 243 -1.81 11.94 8.82
N GLY A 244 -0.70 11.20 8.85
CA GLY A 244 0.60 11.66 8.37
C GLY A 244 0.73 11.78 6.85
N MET A 245 -0.04 11.02 6.07
CA MET A 245 0.16 10.90 4.61
C MET A 245 0.00 12.22 3.86
N TYR A 246 -1.02 13.01 4.20
CA TYR A 246 -1.27 14.30 3.55
C TYR A 246 -0.11 15.28 3.71
N ARG A 247 0.41 15.42 4.94
CA ARG A 247 1.49 16.38 5.24
C ARG A 247 2.77 16.04 4.50
N GLY A 248 3.12 14.75 4.44
CA GLY A 248 4.27 14.26 3.70
C GLY A 248 4.15 14.49 2.19
N ASP A 249 3.00 14.17 1.59
CA ASP A 249 2.78 14.39 0.15
C ASP A 249 2.80 15.87 -0.21
N ARG A 250 2.12 16.70 0.59
CA ARG A 250 2.05 18.15 0.37
C ARG A 250 3.43 18.81 0.37
N SER A 251 4.27 18.54 1.37
CA SER A 251 5.62 19.12 1.47
C SER A 251 6.49 18.79 0.24
N ARG A 252 6.41 17.55 -0.25
CA ARG A 252 7.11 17.12 -1.46
C ARG A 252 6.59 17.83 -2.71
N LYS A 253 5.27 17.96 -2.86
CA LYS A 253 4.67 18.57 -4.06
C LYS A 253 4.78 20.08 -4.10
N GLU A 254 4.73 20.76 -2.95
CA GLU A 254 4.98 22.21 -2.86
C GLU A 254 6.34 22.55 -3.45
N THR A 255 7.37 21.75 -3.11
CA THR A 255 8.70 21.87 -3.72
C THR A 255 8.66 21.76 -5.25
N LEU A 256 7.95 20.76 -5.81
CA LEU A 256 7.83 20.59 -7.26
C LEU A 256 7.12 21.79 -7.93
N VAL A 257 6.09 22.34 -7.29
CA VAL A 257 5.34 23.50 -7.79
C VAL A 257 6.17 24.79 -7.70
N ASP A 258 6.94 24.96 -6.64
CA ASP A 258 7.79 26.13 -6.41
C ASP A 258 8.96 26.21 -7.38
N TYR A 259 9.49 25.05 -7.80
CA TYR A 259 10.53 24.92 -8.82
C TYR A 259 9.97 24.70 -10.23
N GLY A 260 8.67 24.92 -10.46
CA GLY A 260 8.07 24.89 -11.81
C GLY A 260 8.10 23.53 -12.51
N PHE A 261 8.13 22.43 -11.77
CA PHE A 261 7.98 21.09 -12.35
C PHE A 261 6.51 20.71 -12.60
N ARG A 262 5.58 21.26 -11.81
CA ARG A 262 4.15 20.99 -11.89
C ARG A 262 3.32 22.26 -11.63
N LEU A 263 2.09 22.27 -12.14
CA LEU A 263 1.11 23.32 -11.84
C LEU A 263 0.63 23.27 -10.38
N PRO A 264 0.10 24.37 -9.82
CA PRO A 264 -0.49 24.37 -8.48
C PRO A 264 -1.58 23.32 -8.29
N SER A 265 -2.41 23.07 -9.31
CA SER A 265 -3.40 21.98 -9.35
C SER A 265 -2.85 20.60 -9.03
N ALA A 266 -1.56 20.35 -9.23
CA ALA A 266 -0.97 19.06 -8.88
C ALA A 266 -0.95 18.80 -7.36
N LEU A 267 -1.10 19.84 -6.52
CA LEU A 267 -1.28 19.74 -5.07
C LEU A 267 -2.64 19.16 -4.70
N ASP A 268 -3.63 19.30 -5.58
CA ASP A 268 -4.97 18.73 -5.38
C ASP A 268 -5.00 17.23 -5.72
N ASN A 269 -4.01 16.69 -6.44
CA ASN A 269 -3.81 15.24 -6.55
C ASN A 269 -3.15 14.67 -5.28
N ARG A 270 -3.85 14.61 -4.17
CA ARG A 270 -3.27 14.29 -2.86
C ARG A 270 -4.01 13.14 -2.19
N PRO A 271 -3.41 12.47 -1.18
CA PRO A 271 -4.21 11.63 -0.31
C PRO A 271 -5.23 12.47 0.48
N LEU A 272 -6.25 11.79 1.01
CA LEU A 272 -7.22 12.40 1.92
C LEU A 272 -6.52 13.00 3.13
N ARG A 273 -7.03 14.13 3.60
CA ARG A 273 -6.81 14.57 4.98
C ARG A 273 -7.54 13.62 5.92
N PHE A 274 -7.13 13.60 7.17
CA PHE A 274 -7.74 12.70 8.14
C PHE A 274 -9.24 12.97 8.29
N GLU A 275 -9.63 14.24 8.34
CA GLU A 275 -11.04 14.65 8.48
C GLU A 275 -11.88 14.28 7.24
N GLU A 276 -11.27 14.26 6.06
CA GLU A 276 -11.92 13.81 4.82
C GLU A 276 -12.08 12.30 4.80
N PHE A 277 -11.08 11.56 5.30
CA PHE A 277 -11.18 10.13 5.49
C PHE A 277 -12.27 9.76 6.50
N GLU A 278 -12.34 10.45 7.64
CA GLU A 278 -13.38 10.23 8.66
C GLU A 278 -14.79 10.43 8.09
N ALA A 279 -14.97 11.46 7.24
CA ALA A 279 -16.26 11.73 6.60
C ALA A 279 -16.67 10.67 5.56
N LEU A 280 -15.70 9.99 4.94
CA LEU A 280 -15.93 8.96 3.92
C LEU A 280 -15.90 7.53 4.49
N ALA A 281 -15.29 7.34 5.66
CA ALA A 281 -15.17 6.04 6.29
C ALA A 281 -16.57 5.49 6.62
N PRO A 282 -16.91 4.27 6.14
CA PRO A 282 -18.18 3.65 6.48
C PRO A 282 -18.13 3.13 7.92
N GLN A 283 -19.06 2.23 8.29
CA GLN A 283 -18.98 1.56 9.59
C GLN A 283 -17.60 0.94 9.76
N THR A 284 -16.90 1.30 10.84
CA THR A 284 -15.50 0.97 11.04
C THR A 284 -15.29 0.15 12.30
N ILE A 285 -14.48 -0.91 12.19
CA ILE A 285 -13.99 -1.72 13.32
C ILE A 285 -12.49 -1.46 13.46
N TYR A 286 -12.09 -0.90 14.59
CA TYR A 286 -10.68 -0.75 14.97
C TYR A 286 -10.20 -2.02 15.66
N ILE A 287 -9.10 -2.59 15.18
CA ILE A 287 -8.53 -3.83 15.71
C ILE A 287 -7.13 -3.49 16.23
N SER A 288 -6.94 -3.64 17.54
CA SER A 288 -5.67 -3.39 18.20
C SER A 288 -5.67 -4.02 19.59
N ALA A 289 -4.55 -4.63 19.97
CA ALA A 289 -4.30 -5.02 21.35
C ALA A 289 -4.08 -3.80 22.27
N THR A 290 -3.70 -2.66 21.68
CA THR A 290 -3.36 -1.42 22.38
C THR A 290 -4.03 -0.21 21.72
N PRO A 291 -5.37 -0.07 21.76
CA PRO A 291 -6.07 1.01 21.08
C PRO A 291 -5.52 2.40 21.42
N GLY A 292 -5.38 3.24 20.39
CA GLY A 292 -4.97 4.64 20.52
C GLY A 292 -6.03 5.53 21.17
N ASP A 293 -5.72 6.81 21.33
CA ASP A 293 -6.63 7.78 21.95
C ASP A 293 -7.84 8.04 21.05
N TYR A 294 -7.60 8.17 19.74
CA TYR A 294 -8.65 8.37 18.74
C TYR A 294 -9.70 7.26 18.79
N GLU A 295 -9.26 5.99 18.83
CA GLU A 295 -10.18 4.85 18.87
C GLU A 295 -10.97 4.80 20.16
N ARG A 296 -10.36 5.15 21.30
CA ARG A 296 -11.05 5.21 22.60
C ARG A 296 -12.13 6.30 22.64
N GLU A 297 -11.89 7.43 21.98
CA GLU A 297 -12.82 8.55 21.92
C GLU A 297 -13.99 8.33 20.95
N HIS A 298 -13.74 7.60 19.84
CA HIS A 298 -14.70 7.47 18.73
C HIS A 298 -15.45 6.12 18.73
N SER A 299 -15.03 5.14 19.54
CA SER A 299 -15.70 3.84 19.61
C SER A 299 -16.96 3.90 20.47
N GLY A 300 -18.11 3.54 19.89
CA GLY A 300 -19.36 3.39 20.65
C GLY A 300 -19.39 2.14 21.54
N GLN A 301 -18.61 1.11 21.19
CA GLN A 301 -18.48 -0.13 21.98
C GLN A 301 -17.07 -0.67 21.88
N THR A 302 -16.47 -1.01 23.02
CA THR A 302 -15.23 -1.78 23.09
C THR A 302 -15.57 -3.25 23.29
N VAL A 303 -15.04 -4.12 22.42
CA VAL A 303 -15.20 -5.58 22.52
C VAL A 303 -13.84 -6.17 22.88
N GLU A 304 -13.72 -6.70 24.10
CA GLU A 304 -12.48 -7.30 24.56
C GLU A 304 -12.42 -8.79 24.17
N GLN A 305 -11.33 -9.18 23.52
CA GLN A 305 -11.04 -10.58 23.19
C GLN A 305 -9.65 -10.97 23.73
N VAL A 306 -9.60 -11.32 25.01
CA VAL A 306 -8.36 -11.69 25.71
C VAL A 306 -8.10 -13.20 25.75
N VAL A 307 -9.15 -14.02 25.66
CA VAL A 307 -9.01 -15.48 25.75
C VAL A 307 -8.49 -16.04 24.44
N ARG A 308 -7.30 -16.62 24.48
CA ARG A 308 -6.71 -17.33 23.33
C ARG A 308 -7.35 -18.71 23.18
N PRO A 309 -7.77 -19.13 21.97
CA PRO A 309 -8.31 -20.47 21.74
C PRO A 309 -7.35 -21.61 22.15
N THR A 310 -6.05 -21.35 22.16
CA THR A 310 -5.00 -22.29 22.56
C THR A 310 -4.86 -22.44 24.08
N GLY A 311 -5.49 -21.57 24.89
CA GLY A 311 -5.33 -21.52 26.33
C GLY A 311 -4.00 -20.91 26.81
N LEU A 312 -3.20 -20.34 25.91
CA LEU A 312 -1.94 -19.67 26.27
C LEU A 312 -2.20 -18.42 27.12
N LEU A 313 -1.42 -18.29 28.18
CA LEU A 313 -1.49 -17.18 29.13
C LEU A 313 -0.63 -16.00 28.66
N ASP A 314 -0.92 -14.83 29.20
CA ASP A 314 0.02 -13.71 29.14
C ASP A 314 1.30 -14.06 29.92
N PRO A 315 2.48 -13.63 29.45
CA PRO A 315 3.75 -14.00 30.05
C PRO A 315 3.90 -13.38 31.45
N GLU A 316 4.65 -14.06 32.32
CA GLU A 316 5.04 -13.50 33.61
C GLU A 316 5.98 -12.30 33.41
N VAL A 317 5.77 -11.21 34.15
CA VAL A 317 6.57 -9.98 34.04
C VAL A 317 7.39 -9.77 35.31
N GLU A 318 8.71 -9.67 35.17
CA GLU A 318 9.63 -9.35 36.25
C GLU A 318 10.37 -8.04 35.97
N ILE A 319 10.59 -7.24 37.02
CA ILE A 319 11.41 -6.03 36.95
C ILE A 319 12.72 -6.29 37.71
N ARG A 320 13.85 -6.04 37.04
CA ARG A 320 15.20 -6.25 37.59
C ARG A 320 16.07 -4.98 37.51
N PRO A 321 17.07 -4.80 38.40
CA PRO A 321 17.94 -3.63 38.37
C PRO A 321 18.81 -3.54 37.11
N VAL A 322 19.09 -2.31 36.66
CA VAL A 322 19.90 -2.06 35.44
C VAL A 322 21.39 -2.41 35.63
N ASP A 323 21.92 -2.27 36.84
CA ASP A 323 23.37 -2.37 37.12
C ASP A 323 24.00 -3.71 36.72
N SER A 324 23.21 -4.79 36.70
CA SER A 324 23.66 -6.16 36.36
C SER A 324 22.94 -6.74 35.14
N GLN A 325 22.24 -5.92 34.35
CA GLN A 325 21.33 -6.40 33.29
C GLN A 325 22.03 -7.29 32.25
N VAL A 326 23.29 -7.02 31.92
CA VAL A 326 24.05 -7.78 30.91
C VAL A 326 24.47 -9.16 31.44
N GLU A 327 24.95 -9.23 32.69
CA GLU A 327 25.34 -10.49 33.31
C GLU A 327 24.11 -11.36 33.62
N ASP A 328 23.03 -10.73 34.09
CA ASP A 328 21.76 -11.38 34.39
C ASP A 328 21.12 -11.99 33.13
N ILE A 329 21.03 -11.22 32.03
CA ILE A 329 20.44 -11.74 30.78
C ILE A 329 21.27 -12.88 30.19
N LEU A 330 22.60 -12.87 30.36
CA LEU A 330 23.46 -13.95 29.89
C LEU A 330 23.16 -15.27 30.61
N GLY A 331 22.86 -15.21 31.91
CA GLY A 331 22.38 -16.37 32.68
C GLY A 331 21.05 -16.89 32.16
N GLU A 332 20.08 -15.99 32.00
CA GLU A 332 18.74 -16.33 31.49
C GLU A 332 18.79 -16.92 30.07
N ILE A 333 19.62 -16.37 29.17
CA ILE A 333 19.83 -16.89 27.82
C ILE A 333 20.29 -18.35 27.88
N ARG A 334 21.28 -18.67 28.73
CA ARG A 334 21.80 -20.04 28.84
C ARG A 334 20.74 -21.03 29.28
N GLU A 335 19.85 -20.63 30.19
CA GLU A 335 18.72 -21.46 30.60
C GLU A 335 17.73 -21.71 29.44
N ARG A 336 17.42 -20.69 28.63
CA ARG A 336 16.53 -20.84 27.47
C ARG A 336 17.15 -21.69 26.37
N VAL A 337 18.43 -21.51 26.08
CA VAL A 337 19.18 -22.32 25.10
C VAL A 337 19.20 -23.79 25.51
N ALA A 338 19.41 -24.09 26.80
CA ALA A 338 19.37 -25.45 27.31
C ALA A 338 17.99 -26.13 27.15
N ALA A 339 16.92 -25.33 27.04
CA ALA A 339 15.55 -25.77 26.82
C ALA A 339 15.11 -25.74 25.34
N ASP A 340 16.03 -25.45 24.41
CA ASP A 340 15.78 -25.20 22.98
C ASP A 340 14.72 -24.12 22.72
N GLU A 341 14.81 -23.02 23.46
CA GLU A 341 13.94 -21.85 23.30
C GLU A 341 14.72 -20.65 22.77
N ARG A 342 13.99 -19.59 22.38
CA ARG A 342 14.55 -18.37 21.81
C ARG A 342 14.33 -17.16 22.71
N VAL A 343 15.25 -16.21 22.62
CA VAL A 343 15.23 -14.97 23.40
C VAL A 343 15.17 -13.77 22.48
N LEU A 344 14.29 -12.83 22.81
CA LEU A 344 14.24 -11.51 22.18
C LEU A 344 14.73 -10.45 23.17
N ILE A 345 15.62 -9.57 22.71
CA ILE A 345 16.11 -8.45 23.53
C ILE A 345 15.81 -7.15 22.80
N THR A 346 15.23 -6.17 23.51
CA THR A 346 15.03 -4.82 22.98
C THR A 346 15.94 -3.81 23.68
N THR A 347 16.69 -3.05 22.89
CA THR A 347 17.54 -1.93 23.33
C THR A 347 16.97 -0.60 22.85
N LEU A 348 17.58 0.52 23.22
CA LEU A 348 17.14 1.86 22.80
C LEU A 348 17.85 2.38 21.55
N THR A 349 19.06 1.89 21.25
CA THR A 349 19.90 2.44 20.17
C THR A 349 20.53 1.34 19.34
N LYS A 350 20.83 1.64 18.06
CA LYS A 350 21.54 0.72 17.14
C LYS A 350 22.87 0.30 17.72
N LYS A 351 23.64 1.28 18.19
CA LYS A 351 24.93 1.05 18.83
C LYS A 351 24.82 0.08 20.02
N MET A 352 23.82 0.25 20.89
CA MET A 352 23.65 -0.67 22.02
C MET A 352 23.22 -2.08 21.59
N ALA A 353 22.45 -2.21 20.51
CA ALA A 353 22.12 -3.51 19.95
C ALA A 353 23.36 -4.22 19.36
N GLU A 354 24.22 -3.47 18.66
CA GLU A 354 25.49 -3.94 18.11
C GLU A 354 26.46 -4.32 19.24
N ASP A 355 26.74 -3.40 20.17
CA ASP A 355 27.63 -3.60 21.31
C ASP A 355 27.19 -4.81 22.16
N LEU A 356 25.89 -4.98 22.40
CA LEU A 356 25.35 -6.12 23.15
C LEU A 356 25.50 -7.44 22.37
N THR A 357 25.31 -7.41 21.05
CA THR A 357 25.50 -8.60 20.21
C THR A 357 26.96 -9.04 20.25
N ASP A 358 27.90 -8.12 20.08
CA ASP A 358 29.33 -8.41 20.12
C ASP A 358 29.72 -9.01 21.47
N TYR A 359 29.26 -8.43 22.58
CA TYR A 359 29.48 -8.98 23.92
C TYR A 359 28.91 -10.39 24.07
N LEU A 360 27.68 -10.65 23.63
CA LEU A 360 27.07 -11.97 23.70
C LEU A 360 27.83 -13.00 22.84
N MET A 361 28.34 -12.60 21.67
CA MET A 361 29.17 -13.45 20.81
C MET A 361 30.50 -13.81 21.47
N GLU A 362 31.16 -12.86 22.16
CA GLU A 362 32.40 -13.12 22.93
C GLU A 362 32.18 -14.13 24.07
N HIS A 363 30.93 -14.28 24.52
CA HIS A 363 30.51 -15.24 25.55
C HIS A 363 29.83 -16.51 24.99
N ASP A 364 30.14 -16.86 23.74
CA ASP A 364 29.70 -18.07 23.04
C ASP A 364 28.16 -18.19 22.83
N VAL A 365 27.44 -17.07 22.81
CA VAL A 365 26.01 -17.05 22.49
C VAL A 365 25.81 -16.92 20.98
N ARG A 366 24.94 -17.76 20.40
CA ARG A 366 24.50 -17.61 19.00
C ARG A 366 23.46 -16.50 18.91
N VAL A 367 23.90 -15.30 18.54
CA VAL A 367 23.08 -14.09 18.51
C VAL A 367 23.16 -13.38 17.16
N ARG A 368 22.09 -12.66 16.80
CA ARG A 368 22.10 -11.64 15.74
C ARG A 368 21.36 -10.40 16.21
N TYR A 369 21.61 -9.26 15.56
CA TYR A 369 20.83 -8.04 15.76
C TYR A 369 19.97 -7.67 14.55
N ILE A 370 18.97 -6.82 14.78
CA ILE A 370 18.13 -6.24 13.73
C ILE A 370 17.80 -4.75 14.01
N HIS A 371 18.08 -3.88 13.03
CA HIS A 371 17.73 -2.46 13.06
C HIS A 371 17.15 -1.97 11.74
N SER A 372 16.76 -0.68 11.68
CA SER A 372 16.02 -0.08 10.58
C SER A 372 16.66 -0.15 9.19
N ASP A 373 17.96 -0.42 9.11
CA ASP A 373 18.69 -0.39 7.83
C ASP A 373 18.78 -1.79 7.21
N VAL A 374 18.37 -2.82 7.96
CA VAL A 374 18.22 -4.18 7.46
C VAL A 374 17.03 -4.22 6.50
N GLY A 375 17.30 -4.61 5.25
CA GLY A 375 16.30 -4.71 4.20
C GLY A 375 15.21 -5.74 4.53
N THR A 376 14.05 -5.63 3.88
CA THR A 376 12.90 -6.51 4.16
C THR A 376 13.22 -7.99 3.93
N VAL A 377 13.96 -8.32 2.87
CA VAL A 377 14.32 -9.72 2.55
C VAL A 377 15.27 -10.29 3.62
N GLU A 378 16.35 -9.57 3.93
CA GLU A 378 17.32 -9.96 4.96
C GLU A 378 16.66 -10.11 6.33
N ARG A 379 15.73 -9.22 6.68
CA ARG A 379 14.91 -9.34 7.90
C ARG A 379 14.15 -10.66 7.95
N MET A 380 13.48 -11.04 6.86
CA MET A 380 12.73 -12.29 6.80
C MET A 380 13.64 -13.50 6.97
N GLU A 381 14.87 -13.44 6.43
CA GLU A 381 15.88 -14.48 6.62
C GLU A 381 16.35 -14.57 8.07
N ILE A 382 16.64 -13.44 8.73
CA ILE A 382 17.03 -13.40 10.15
C ILE A 382 15.94 -14.02 11.03
N ILE A 383 14.68 -13.65 10.81
CA ILE A 383 13.55 -14.19 11.59
C ILE A 383 13.40 -15.70 11.35
N ARG A 384 13.50 -16.15 10.10
CA ARG A 384 13.44 -17.57 9.75
C ARG A 384 14.58 -18.35 10.43
N ASP A 385 15.79 -17.81 10.38
CA ASP A 385 16.98 -18.44 10.94
C ASP A 385 16.92 -18.54 12.48
N LEU A 386 16.32 -17.56 13.17
CA LEU A 386 16.01 -17.64 14.60
C LEU A 386 15.06 -18.82 14.89
N ARG A 387 13.97 -18.92 14.13
CA ARG A 387 12.98 -20.00 14.29
C ARG A 387 13.55 -21.39 14.01
N LEU A 388 14.43 -21.49 13.00
CA LEU A 388 15.15 -22.74 12.69
C LEU A 388 16.22 -23.10 13.72
N GLY A 389 16.53 -22.22 14.67
CA GLY A 389 17.58 -22.45 15.67
C GLY A 389 18.99 -22.36 15.11
N THR A 390 19.18 -21.65 13.98
CA THR A 390 20.52 -21.27 13.49
C THR A 390 21.24 -20.40 14.53
N PHE A 391 20.47 -19.56 15.21
CA PHE A 391 20.89 -18.79 16.38
C PHE A 391 19.74 -18.73 17.39
N ASP A 392 20.03 -18.33 18.63
CA ASP A 392 19.11 -18.46 19.78
C ASP A 392 18.56 -17.11 20.25
N VAL A 393 19.30 -16.03 20.02
CA VAL A 393 19.00 -14.70 20.55
C VAL A 393 18.92 -13.66 19.44
N LEU A 394 17.86 -12.85 19.45
CA LEU A 394 17.71 -11.70 18.55
C LEU A 394 17.65 -10.40 19.32
N VAL A 395 18.60 -9.51 19.06
CA VAL A 395 18.67 -8.17 19.66
C VAL A 395 18.09 -7.15 18.68
N GLY A 396 17.12 -6.35 19.11
CA GLY A 396 16.50 -5.33 18.27
C GLY A 396 16.23 -4.03 19.01
N ILE A 397 15.69 -3.05 18.30
CA ILE A 397 15.25 -1.77 18.89
C ILE A 397 13.73 -1.69 18.89
N ASN A 398 13.17 -1.47 17.70
CA ASN A 398 11.74 -1.25 17.48
C ASN A 398 11.10 -2.33 16.59
N LEU A 399 11.92 -3.18 15.97
CA LEU A 399 11.50 -4.04 14.86
C LEU A 399 10.89 -5.37 15.31
N LEU A 400 10.75 -5.55 16.61
CA LEU A 400 10.10 -6.72 17.22
C LEU A 400 8.62 -6.44 17.53
N ARG A 401 8.02 -5.41 16.91
CA ARG A 401 6.73 -4.86 17.34
C ARG A 401 5.49 -5.41 16.68
N GLU A 402 5.50 -5.88 15.44
CA GLU A 402 4.28 -6.20 14.70
C GLU A 402 4.44 -7.47 13.85
N GLY A 403 3.40 -8.30 13.77
CA GLY A 403 3.32 -9.45 12.84
C GLY A 403 4.28 -10.62 13.07
N LEU A 404 5.18 -10.56 14.06
CA LEU A 404 6.14 -11.63 14.34
C LEU A 404 5.53 -12.73 15.22
N ASP A 405 5.01 -13.77 14.58
CA ASP A 405 4.53 -14.98 15.25
C ASP A 405 5.69 -15.97 15.46
N MET A 406 6.18 -16.07 16.70
CA MET A 406 7.30 -16.94 17.07
C MET A 406 6.97 -17.73 18.35
N PRO A 407 6.34 -18.91 18.26
CA PRO A 407 6.07 -19.75 19.43
C PRO A 407 7.35 -20.26 20.11
N GLU A 408 8.49 -20.23 19.40
CA GLU A 408 9.79 -20.65 19.91
C GLU A 408 10.38 -19.65 20.93
N VAL A 409 9.87 -18.41 20.97
CA VAL A 409 10.30 -17.37 21.91
C VAL A 409 9.63 -17.57 23.26
N SER A 410 10.44 -17.84 24.29
CA SER A 410 9.96 -17.97 25.68
C SER A 410 10.38 -16.82 26.59
N LEU A 411 11.37 -16.01 26.17
CA LEU A 411 11.85 -14.88 26.95
C LEU A 411 11.94 -13.61 26.10
N VAL A 412 11.39 -12.52 26.64
CA VAL A 412 11.57 -11.16 26.12
C VAL A 412 12.27 -10.32 27.19
N ALA A 413 13.39 -9.70 26.85
CA ALA A 413 14.11 -8.78 27.72
C ALA A 413 14.02 -7.35 27.18
N ILE A 414 13.67 -6.41 28.06
CA ILE A 414 13.53 -4.99 27.73
C ILE A 414 14.57 -4.23 28.54
N PHE A 415 15.63 -3.77 27.85
CA PHE A 415 16.69 -2.97 28.46
C PHE A 415 16.22 -1.53 28.62
N ASP A 416 16.70 -0.85 29.67
CA ASP A 416 16.34 0.55 29.94
C ASP A 416 14.81 0.77 29.90
N ALA A 417 14.07 -0.11 30.57
CA ALA A 417 12.60 -0.09 30.52
C ALA A 417 11.99 1.16 31.17
N ASP A 418 12.76 1.87 31.99
CA ASP A 418 12.38 3.12 32.67
C ASP A 418 12.67 4.39 31.87
N LYS A 419 13.24 4.27 30.67
CA LYS A 419 13.51 5.43 29.80
C LYS A 419 12.28 5.77 28.98
N GLU A 420 11.44 6.63 29.55
CA GLU A 420 10.23 7.13 28.90
C GLU A 420 10.50 7.67 27.48
N GLY A 421 9.61 7.35 26.55
CA GLY A 421 9.70 7.74 25.16
C GLY A 421 8.95 6.78 24.25
N PHE A 422 9.02 6.99 22.94
CA PHE A 422 8.30 6.17 21.96
C PHE A 422 8.60 4.67 22.07
N LEU A 423 9.83 4.31 22.47
CA LEU A 423 10.26 2.90 22.61
C LEU A 423 9.78 2.21 23.88
N ARG A 424 9.36 2.98 24.89
CA ARG A 424 8.99 2.49 26.24
C ARG A 424 7.68 3.06 26.75
N GLY A 425 6.84 3.61 25.88
CA GLY A 425 5.48 3.97 26.25
C GLY A 425 4.63 2.71 26.50
N GLU A 426 3.55 2.85 27.26
CA GLU A 426 2.57 1.81 27.61
C GLU A 426 2.30 0.83 26.46
N ARG A 427 1.89 1.36 25.31
CA ARG A 427 1.54 0.57 24.11
C ARG A 427 2.73 -0.23 23.59
N ALA A 428 3.92 0.38 23.56
CA ALA A 428 5.14 -0.28 23.10
C ALA A 428 5.57 -1.42 24.03
N LEU A 429 5.45 -1.21 25.35
CA LEU A 429 5.77 -2.24 26.34
C LEU A 429 4.81 -3.43 26.21
N ILE A 430 3.49 -3.18 26.14
CA ILE A 430 2.48 -4.25 25.96
C ILE A 430 2.76 -5.07 24.69
N GLN A 431 3.02 -4.41 23.56
CA GLN A 431 3.34 -5.08 22.29
C GLN A 431 4.62 -5.93 22.37
N THR A 432 5.64 -5.41 23.05
CA THR A 432 6.93 -6.11 23.23
C THR A 432 6.77 -7.33 24.14
N ILE A 433 6.07 -7.17 25.27
CA ILE A 433 5.75 -8.26 26.21
C ILE A 433 4.93 -9.35 25.49
N GLY A 434 3.96 -8.96 24.66
CA GLY A 434 3.11 -9.88 23.89
C GLY A 434 3.88 -10.86 22.98
N ARG A 435 5.16 -10.60 22.67
CA ARG A 435 6.01 -11.54 21.91
C ARG A 435 6.31 -12.84 22.65
N ALA A 436 6.28 -12.83 23.98
CA ALA A 436 6.41 -14.04 24.80
C ALA A 436 5.07 -14.76 25.03
N ALA A 437 3.93 -14.16 24.68
CA ALA A 437 2.60 -14.73 24.95
C ALA A 437 2.21 -15.92 24.06
N ARG A 438 3.11 -16.34 23.16
CA ARG A 438 2.92 -17.47 22.24
C ARG A 438 3.59 -18.75 22.71
N ASN A 439 4.25 -18.72 23.86
CA ASN A 439 4.92 -19.85 24.47
C ASN A 439 4.35 -20.11 25.87
N ALA A 440 4.15 -21.39 26.22
CA ALA A 440 3.61 -21.77 27.53
C ALA A 440 4.51 -21.39 28.71
N ARG A 441 5.81 -21.19 28.47
CA ARG A 441 6.83 -20.72 29.42
C ARG A 441 7.19 -19.24 29.21
N GLY A 442 6.32 -18.49 28.53
CA GLY A 442 6.53 -17.08 28.22
C GLY A 442 6.82 -16.23 29.45
N LYS A 443 7.92 -15.47 29.39
CA LYS A 443 8.36 -14.53 30.43
C LYS A 443 8.88 -13.23 29.81
N ALA A 444 8.68 -12.12 30.50
CA ALA A 444 9.23 -10.82 30.17
C ALA A 444 10.06 -10.26 31.35
N ILE A 445 11.29 -9.82 31.08
CA ILE A 445 12.16 -9.16 32.05
C ILE A 445 12.36 -7.70 31.63
N LEU A 446 12.00 -6.77 32.51
CA LEU A 446 12.15 -5.34 32.32
C LEU A 446 13.31 -4.85 33.21
N TYR A 447 14.43 -4.48 32.59
CA TYR A 447 15.57 -3.92 33.31
C TYR A 447 15.35 -2.41 33.50
N ALA A 448 15.12 -1.99 34.74
CA ALA A 448 14.74 -0.62 35.09
C ALA A 448 15.27 -0.24 36.48
N ALA A 449 15.63 1.04 36.65
CA ALA A 449 16.03 1.58 37.95
C ALA A 449 14.82 2.03 38.77
N HIS A 450 13.71 2.37 38.10
CA HIS A 450 12.47 2.82 38.73
C HIS A 450 11.25 2.42 37.88
N ILE A 451 10.07 2.40 38.48
CA ILE A 451 8.81 2.11 37.79
C ILE A 451 8.23 3.44 37.27
N THR A 452 8.05 3.54 35.94
CA THR A 452 7.48 4.70 35.26
C THR A 452 5.96 4.74 35.35
N ARG A 453 5.36 5.86 34.94
CA ARG A 453 3.89 5.98 34.80
C ARG A 453 3.37 5.40 33.49
N SER A 454 4.18 5.49 32.44
CA SER A 454 3.91 4.87 31.14
C SER A 454 4.07 3.37 31.19
#